data_AF-A0A7K2J871-F1
#
_entry.id   AF-A0A7K2J871-F1
#
_cell.length_a   1.000
_cell.length_b   1.000
_cell.length_c   1.000
_cell.angle_alpha   90.00
_cell.angle_beta   90.00
_cell.angle_gamma   90.00
#
_symmetry.space_group_name_H-M   'P 1'
#
loop_
_entity.id
_entity.type
_entity.pdbx_description
1 polymer ?
#
loop_
_entity_poly.entity_id
_entity_poly.type
_entity_poly.pdbx_seq_one_letter_code
_entity_poly.pdbx_strand_id
1 'polypeptide(L)'
;MCAALAVALLGGLAGQASAEERTYANGPADRARLLSALAELPPPPAPPVRTALDRISADQDRQLVEDFAEFDDEEEVREAARKALESTDPQAIREFLERGEAEARQRAKDKRDGTDVTNRQKIEALRGTGGPHFNTEVERVLKGTARDRADFLAFGAEIARQRDRATEQNGQQRAAENRKRVEMLVAVGGPEVKRTAAEALATGDDQVIAQYLEKGYLLAAQQDADDRAAHEKAQKEALEAAERLRKLAETTARAAGARTKLIAAHGDAVKALKTASNAMNAAAAASREADRMLGADRAGKSLSDYGPVKAEVVRQLGIAEDASRQSQVAAARAKVQADVLVETGLPHGTQWSDVASGIAAAAEAAFKAASTARHAVDASAANAAGLNSQNQAQLHEQQARSWRANAEQHAKAAAGLTTAVAKQAKIAEAAAAKSRQARIDAEKAEKSAWAHAQKTREARVEAQRQAKVAAAQRVIAEQERALAEAARIRAEQERDKAEAARARAEA
;
A
#
# COMPACT_ATOMS: atom_id res chain seq x y z
N MET A 1 -22.47 -68.37 -19.34
CA MET A 1 -21.34 -69.20 -19.83
C MET A 1 -21.47 -69.23 -21.34
N CYS A 2 -20.58 -68.52 -22.05
CA CYS A 2 -19.46 -69.12 -22.79
C CYS A 2 -19.94 -69.88 -24.03
N ALA A 3 -19.37 -69.78 -25.21
CA ALA A 3 -18.37 -68.93 -25.84
C ALA A 3 -18.27 -69.45 -27.29
N ALA A 4 -17.83 -68.57 -28.20
CA ALA A 4 -17.10 -68.84 -29.45
C ALA A 4 -17.76 -69.76 -30.51
N LEU A 5 -18.14 -69.28 -31.70
CA LEU A 5 -17.31 -68.86 -32.87
C LEU A 5 -16.27 -69.88 -33.35
N ALA A 6 -16.57 -70.48 -34.52
CA ALA A 6 -15.66 -70.82 -35.63
C ALA A 6 -16.55 -71.26 -36.83
N VAL A 7 -16.65 -70.58 -37.98
CA VAL A 7 -15.68 -70.44 -39.10
C VAL A 7 -15.31 -71.83 -39.64
N ALA A 8 -15.40 -72.23 -40.92
CA ALA A 8 -15.67 -71.65 -42.23
C ALA A 8 -16.02 -72.81 -43.20
N LEU A 9 -16.57 -72.52 -44.38
CA LEU A 9 -16.00 -72.89 -45.70
C LEU A 9 -17.04 -72.84 -46.84
N LEU A 10 -16.75 -71.91 -47.74
CA LEU A 10 -17.08 -71.80 -49.16
C LEU A 10 -17.45 -73.08 -49.93
N GLY A 11 -18.37 -72.91 -50.89
CA GLY A 11 -18.13 -73.37 -52.27
C GLY A 11 -19.19 -74.28 -52.91
N GLY A 12 -20.13 -73.67 -53.65
CA GLY A 12 -20.35 -73.96 -55.08
C GLY A 12 -20.97 -75.29 -55.55
N LEU A 13 -22.03 -75.11 -56.36
CA LEU A 13 -22.48 -75.91 -57.52
C LEU A 13 -23.50 -77.05 -57.32
N ALA A 14 -24.71 -76.74 -57.81
CA ALA A 14 -25.42 -77.39 -58.91
C ALA A 14 -25.97 -78.83 -58.76
N GLY A 15 -27.26 -78.92 -59.14
CA GLY A 15 -27.95 -80.15 -59.58
C GLY A 15 -28.89 -80.72 -58.50
N GLN A 16 -30.07 -81.26 -58.81
CA GLN A 16 -30.71 -81.55 -60.08
C GLN A 16 -32.11 -82.13 -59.78
N ALA A 17 -33.00 -82.04 -60.77
CA ALA A 17 -34.13 -82.95 -61.03
C ALA A 17 -35.30 -82.95 -60.03
N SER A 18 -36.57 -83.02 -60.45
CA SER A 18 -37.13 -83.94 -61.46
C SER A 18 -38.46 -83.34 -61.96
N ALA A 19 -38.74 -83.40 -63.27
CA ALA A 19 -39.70 -84.34 -63.90
C ALA A 19 -41.18 -83.97 -63.59
N GLU A 20 -42.13 -83.96 -64.52
CA GLU A 20 -42.26 -84.71 -65.76
C GLU A 20 -43.45 -84.17 -66.58
N GLU A 21 -43.33 -84.30 -67.90
CA GLU A 21 -44.38 -84.52 -68.89
C GLU A 21 -45.67 -83.66 -68.94
N ARG A 22 -45.80 -82.92 -70.04
CA ARG A 22 -46.88 -83.12 -71.05
C ARG A 22 -46.50 -82.45 -72.39
N THR A 23 -45.85 -83.26 -73.22
CA THR A 23 -46.15 -83.55 -74.64
C THR A 23 -46.47 -82.44 -75.69
N TYR A 24 -45.78 -82.64 -76.83
CA TYR A 24 -46.03 -82.25 -78.24
C TYR A 24 -45.51 -80.89 -78.78
N ALA A 25 -44.32 -80.96 -79.39
CA ALA A 25 -43.91 -80.10 -80.49
C ALA A 25 -44.09 -80.86 -81.81
N ASN A 26 -44.95 -80.30 -82.67
CA ASN A 26 -45.34 -80.84 -83.97
C ASN A 26 -44.34 -80.50 -85.08
N GLY A 27 -43.91 -81.53 -85.81
CA GLY A 27 -43.16 -81.44 -87.06
C GLY A 27 -44.04 -81.10 -88.28
N PRO A 28 -43.44 -80.99 -89.49
CA PRO A 28 -44.03 -80.32 -90.65
C PRO A 28 -45.27 -80.98 -91.29
N ALA A 29 -45.72 -82.13 -90.79
CA ALA A 29 -46.94 -82.81 -91.26
C ALA A 29 -48.23 -82.32 -90.57
N ASP A 30 -48.14 -81.69 -89.39
CA ASP A 30 -49.29 -81.05 -88.71
C ASP A 30 -49.50 -79.59 -89.15
N ARG A 31 -48.48 -78.96 -89.75
CA ARG A 31 -48.60 -77.64 -90.37
C ARG A 31 -49.55 -77.64 -91.57
N ALA A 32 -49.76 -78.77 -92.24
CA ALA A 32 -50.76 -78.91 -93.30
C ALA A 32 -52.20 -79.10 -92.78
N ARG A 33 -52.39 -79.54 -91.51
CA ARG A 33 -53.72 -79.63 -90.87
C ARG A 33 -54.10 -78.33 -90.14
N LEU A 34 -53.14 -77.57 -89.63
CA LEU A 34 -53.36 -76.22 -89.10
C LEU A 34 -53.76 -75.21 -90.19
N LEU A 35 -53.31 -75.40 -91.45
CA LEU A 35 -53.74 -74.61 -92.60
C LEU A 35 -55.17 -74.92 -93.10
N SER A 36 -55.80 -76.00 -92.65
CA SER A 36 -57.22 -76.32 -92.93
C SER A 36 -58.17 -76.07 -91.76
N ALA A 37 -57.65 -75.69 -90.57
CA ALA A 37 -58.44 -75.32 -89.39
C ALA A 37 -58.45 -73.79 -89.11
N LEU A 38 -57.68 -73.01 -89.87
CA LEU A 38 -57.72 -71.54 -89.89
C LEU A 38 -58.75 -70.96 -90.89
N ALA A 39 -59.55 -71.83 -91.54
CA ALA A 39 -60.54 -71.46 -92.54
C ALA A 39 -61.99 -71.32 -92.00
N GLU A 40 -62.24 -71.58 -90.72
CA GLU A 40 -63.54 -71.33 -90.07
C GLU A 40 -63.34 -70.74 -88.67
N LEU A 41 -62.83 -69.51 -88.61
CA LEU A 41 -62.89 -68.66 -87.43
C LEU A 41 -63.85 -67.50 -87.72
N PRO A 42 -64.92 -67.32 -86.93
CA PRO A 42 -65.76 -66.12 -87.02
C PRO A 42 -64.91 -64.87 -86.74
N PRO A 43 -65.26 -63.70 -87.29
CA PRO A 43 -64.47 -62.48 -87.13
C PRO A 43 -64.22 -62.15 -85.65
N PRO A 44 -63.08 -61.52 -85.31
CA PRO A 44 -62.79 -61.13 -83.94
C PRO A 44 -63.94 -60.29 -83.37
N PRO A 45 -64.32 -60.44 -82.09
CA PRO A 45 -65.27 -59.53 -81.48
C PRO A 45 -64.71 -58.11 -81.62
N ALA A 46 -65.53 -57.20 -82.13
CA ALA A 46 -65.21 -55.78 -82.10
C ALA A 46 -64.75 -55.40 -80.68
N PRO A 47 -63.76 -54.50 -80.51
CA PRO A 47 -63.41 -54.02 -79.18
C PRO A 47 -64.70 -53.56 -78.49
N PRO A 48 -64.90 -53.86 -77.19
CA PRO A 48 -66.08 -53.37 -76.50
C PRO A 48 -66.14 -51.87 -76.72
N VAL A 49 -67.27 -51.38 -77.23
CA VAL A 49 -67.48 -49.95 -77.42
C VAL A 49 -67.33 -49.33 -76.03
N ARG A 50 -66.16 -48.72 -75.78
CA ARG A 50 -65.88 -47.99 -74.54
C ARG A 50 -67.05 -47.06 -74.30
N THR A 51 -67.75 -47.26 -73.19
CA THR A 51 -68.90 -46.43 -72.84
C THR A 51 -68.43 -44.98 -72.70
N ALA A 52 -69.33 -44.00 -72.82
CA ALA A 52 -68.94 -42.60 -72.67
C ALA A 52 -68.23 -42.34 -71.32
N LEU A 53 -68.56 -43.12 -70.27
CA LEU A 53 -67.87 -43.11 -68.97
C LEU A 53 -66.41 -43.60 -69.05
N ASP A 54 -66.11 -44.63 -69.83
CA ASP A 54 -64.74 -45.18 -69.96
C ASP A 54 -63.77 -44.20 -70.66
N ARG A 55 -64.29 -43.32 -71.53
CA ARG A 55 -63.49 -42.27 -72.19
C ARG A 55 -63.24 -41.10 -71.24
N ILE A 56 -64.28 -40.66 -70.53
CA ILE A 56 -64.16 -39.61 -69.52
C ILE A 56 -63.20 -40.03 -68.39
N SER A 57 -63.25 -41.29 -67.96
CA SER A 57 -62.30 -41.84 -66.98
C SER A 57 -60.86 -41.84 -67.51
N ALA A 58 -60.63 -42.25 -68.75
CA ALA A 58 -59.29 -42.28 -69.33
C ALA A 58 -58.69 -40.87 -69.55
N ASP A 59 -59.53 -39.88 -69.88
CA ASP A 59 -59.11 -38.49 -70.01
C ASP A 59 -58.78 -37.87 -68.63
N GLN A 60 -59.55 -38.21 -67.58
CA GLN A 60 -59.26 -37.83 -66.20
C GLN A 60 -57.97 -38.48 -65.66
N ASP A 61 -57.77 -39.76 -65.92
CA ASP A 61 -56.56 -40.49 -65.53
C ASP A 61 -55.32 -39.86 -66.19
N ARG A 62 -55.40 -39.48 -67.48
CA ARG A 62 -54.32 -38.79 -68.19
C ARG A 62 -54.01 -37.42 -67.59
N GLN A 63 -55.05 -36.64 -67.27
CA GLN A 63 -54.90 -35.32 -66.64
C GLN A 63 -54.24 -35.43 -65.26
N LEU A 64 -54.59 -36.44 -64.47
CA LEU A 64 -53.96 -36.69 -63.16
C LEU A 64 -52.47 -37.02 -63.29
N VAL A 65 -52.08 -37.80 -64.30
CA VAL A 65 -50.66 -38.09 -64.56
C VAL A 65 -49.91 -36.87 -65.09
N GLU A 66 -50.55 -35.98 -65.85
CA GLU A 66 -49.97 -34.68 -66.24
C GLU A 66 -49.69 -33.79 -65.02
N ASP A 67 -50.62 -33.72 -64.06
CA ASP A 67 -50.41 -32.99 -62.80
C ASP A 67 -49.21 -33.55 -62.02
N PHE A 68 -49.09 -34.88 -61.93
CA PHE A 68 -47.93 -35.52 -61.30
C PHE A 68 -46.62 -35.26 -62.07
N ALA A 69 -46.65 -35.09 -63.40
CA ALA A 69 -45.47 -34.84 -64.23
C ALA A 69 -44.94 -33.40 -64.12
N GLU A 70 -45.81 -32.44 -63.82
CA GLU A 70 -45.49 -31.02 -63.77
C GLU A 70 -45.26 -30.51 -62.33
N PHE A 71 -46.08 -30.97 -61.37
CA PHE A 71 -46.18 -30.34 -60.04
C PHE A 71 -45.76 -31.22 -58.85
N ASP A 72 -45.38 -32.49 -59.04
CA ASP A 72 -44.95 -33.31 -57.90
C ASP A 72 -43.57 -32.88 -57.34
N ASP A 73 -43.48 -32.81 -56.01
CA ASP A 73 -42.28 -32.42 -55.27
C ASP A 73 -41.12 -33.44 -55.44
N GLU A 74 -41.42 -34.68 -55.84
CA GLU A 74 -40.47 -35.76 -56.05
C GLU A 74 -40.13 -35.92 -57.54
N GLU A 75 -38.86 -35.70 -57.89
CA GLU A 75 -38.34 -35.83 -59.26
C GLU A 75 -38.61 -37.22 -59.84
N GLU A 76 -38.50 -38.26 -59.03
CA GLU A 76 -38.71 -39.65 -59.44
C GLU A 76 -40.17 -39.94 -59.84
N VAL A 77 -41.13 -39.24 -59.23
CA VAL A 77 -42.57 -39.32 -59.55
C VAL A 77 -42.84 -38.54 -60.84
N ARG A 78 -42.27 -37.34 -60.99
CA ARG A 78 -42.35 -36.56 -62.24
C ARG A 78 -41.79 -37.32 -63.43
N GLU A 79 -40.61 -37.94 -63.30
CA GLU A 79 -40.01 -38.74 -64.36
C GLU A 79 -40.84 -39.98 -64.72
N ALA A 80 -41.40 -40.66 -63.73
CA ALA A 80 -42.24 -41.84 -63.96
C ALA A 80 -43.58 -41.47 -64.62
N ALA A 81 -44.18 -40.34 -64.24
CA ALA A 81 -45.40 -39.80 -64.84
C ALA A 81 -45.17 -39.38 -66.31
N ARG A 82 -44.05 -38.68 -66.60
CA ARG A 82 -43.67 -38.34 -67.98
C ARG A 82 -43.50 -39.57 -68.85
N LYS A 83 -42.80 -40.59 -68.35
CA LYS A 83 -42.63 -41.87 -69.07
C LYS A 83 -43.96 -42.57 -69.36
N ALA A 84 -44.92 -42.49 -68.45
CA ALA A 84 -46.25 -43.06 -68.65
C ALA A 84 -47.07 -42.30 -69.73
N LEU A 85 -46.94 -40.97 -69.79
CA LEU A 85 -47.59 -40.13 -70.81
C LEU A 85 -46.98 -40.27 -72.20
N GLU A 86 -45.67 -40.49 -72.26
CA GLU A 86 -44.89 -40.70 -73.50
C GLU A 86 -45.05 -42.13 -74.07
N SER A 87 -45.60 -43.07 -73.30
CA SER A 87 -45.80 -44.46 -73.72
C SER A 87 -46.90 -44.60 -74.78
N THR A 88 -46.66 -45.45 -75.78
CA THR A 88 -47.65 -45.82 -76.81
C THR A 88 -48.62 -46.92 -76.36
N ASP A 89 -48.44 -47.48 -75.15
CA ASP A 89 -49.31 -48.52 -74.59
C ASP A 89 -50.59 -47.92 -73.98
N PRO A 90 -51.80 -48.33 -74.42
CA PRO A 90 -53.07 -47.88 -73.87
C PRO A 90 -53.29 -48.14 -72.36
N GLN A 91 -52.46 -48.98 -71.71
CA GLN A 91 -52.55 -49.28 -70.28
C GLN A 91 -51.51 -48.55 -69.42
N ALA A 92 -50.50 -47.89 -69.99
CA ALA A 92 -49.37 -47.31 -69.24
C ALA A 92 -49.80 -46.24 -68.22
N ILE A 93 -50.83 -45.45 -68.53
CA ILE A 93 -51.40 -44.44 -67.62
C ILE A 93 -52.06 -45.12 -66.42
N ARG A 94 -52.80 -46.22 -66.63
CA ARG A 94 -53.43 -46.97 -65.54
C ARG A 94 -52.42 -47.72 -64.69
N GLU A 95 -51.40 -48.32 -65.31
CA GLU A 95 -50.32 -48.99 -64.58
C GLU A 95 -49.51 -48.01 -63.72
N PHE A 96 -49.30 -46.79 -64.20
CA PHE A 96 -48.69 -45.74 -63.41
C PHE A 96 -49.55 -45.37 -62.20
N LEU A 97 -50.85 -45.16 -62.38
CA LEU A 97 -51.75 -44.82 -61.26
C LEU A 97 -51.96 -46.00 -60.28
N GLU A 98 -51.95 -47.25 -60.75
CA GLU A 98 -52.13 -48.42 -59.89
C GLU A 98 -50.87 -48.81 -59.10
N ARG A 99 -49.68 -48.67 -59.70
CA ARG A 99 -48.42 -49.12 -59.10
C ARG A 99 -47.25 -48.18 -59.33
N GLY A 100 -47.15 -47.57 -60.51
CA GLY A 100 -45.99 -46.75 -60.88
C GLY A 100 -45.78 -45.50 -60.01
N GLU A 101 -46.84 -44.86 -59.51
CA GLU A 101 -46.75 -43.74 -58.57
C GLU A 101 -46.16 -44.20 -57.23
N ALA A 102 -46.72 -45.28 -56.66
CA ALA A 102 -46.26 -45.85 -55.40
C ALA A 102 -44.80 -46.33 -55.49
N GLU A 103 -44.43 -46.97 -56.60
CA GLU A 103 -43.05 -47.38 -56.87
C GLU A 103 -42.10 -46.19 -57.07
N ALA A 104 -42.55 -45.12 -57.72
CA ALA A 104 -41.75 -43.90 -57.92
C ALA A 104 -41.53 -43.15 -56.60
N ARG A 105 -42.56 -43.04 -55.76
CA ARG A 105 -42.44 -42.50 -54.39
C ARG A 105 -41.53 -43.36 -53.53
N GLN A 106 -41.62 -44.68 -53.65
CA GLN A 106 -40.70 -45.59 -52.95
C GLN A 106 -39.25 -45.39 -53.42
N ARG A 107 -39.01 -45.23 -54.73
CA ARG A 107 -37.67 -44.89 -55.26
C ARG A 107 -37.17 -43.53 -54.77
N ALA A 108 -38.02 -42.51 -54.72
CA ALA A 108 -37.69 -41.20 -54.16
C ALA A 108 -37.30 -41.31 -52.68
N LYS A 109 -38.06 -42.09 -51.91
CA LYS A 109 -37.79 -42.38 -50.50
C LYS A 109 -36.46 -43.13 -50.33
N ASP A 110 -36.23 -44.20 -51.08
CA ASP A 110 -34.99 -44.98 -51.00
C ASP A 110 -33.75 -44.12 -51.36
N LYS A 111 -33.89 -43.22 -52.34
CA LYS A 111 -32.84 -42.26 -52.71
C LYS A 111 -32.59 -41.24 -51.60
N ARG A 112 -33.63 -40.71 -50.97
CA ARG A 112 -33.53 -39.80 -49.82
C ARG A 112 -32.87 -40.49 -48.62
N ASP A 113 -33.29 -41.71 -48.30
CA ASP A 113 -32.72 -42.52 -47.22
C ASP A 113 -31.24 -42.87 -47.50
N GLY A 114 -30.90 -43.26 -48.74
CA GLY A 114 -29.52 -43.50 -49.16
C GLY A 114 -28.63 -42.25 -49.11
N THR A 115 -29.18 -41.10 -49.50
CA THR A 115 -28.50 -39.79 -49.37
C THR A 115 -28.28 -39.43 -47.91
N ASP A 116 -29.27 -39.68 -47.05
CA ASP A 116 -29.18 -39.43 -45.63
C ASP A 116 -28.10 -40.29 -44.93
N VAL A 117 -28.02 -41.58 -45.25
CA VAL A 117 -26.96 -42.47 -44.75
C VAL A 117 -25.58 -41.96 -45.16
N THR A 118 -25.44 -41.55 -46.43
CA THR A 118 -24.20 -40.96 -46.94
C THR A 118 -23.84 -39.66 -46.21
N ASN A 119 -24.83 -38.79 -45.99
CA ASN A 119 -24.65 -37.53 -45.26
C ASN A 119 -24.27 -37.77 -43.81
N ARG A 120 -24.90 -38.73 -43.12
CA ARG A 120 -24.55 -39.12 -41.76
C ARG A 120 -23.09 -39.59 -41.68
N GLN A 121 -22.66 -40.48 -42.57
CA GLN A 121 -21.27 -40.95 -42.62
C GLN A 121 -20.27 -39.80 -42.83
N LYS A 122 -20.58 -38.87 -43.75
CA LYS A 122 -19.75 -37.68 -43.98
C LYS A 122 -19.64 -36.81 -42.73
N ILE A 123 -20.73 -36.64 -41.96
CA ILE A 123 -20.74 -35.82 -40.75
C ILE A 123 -20.06 -36.53 -39.58
N GLU A 124 -20.21 -37.85 -39.45
CA GLU A 124 -19.49 -38.64 -38.44
C GLU A 124 -17.97 -38.53 -38.61
N ALA A 125 -17.48 -38.53 -39.85
CA ALA A 125 -16.07 -38.33 -40.17
C ALA A 125 -15.54 -36.93 -39.79
N LEU A 126 -16.42 -35.94 -39.59
CA LEU A 126 -16.05 -34.59 -39.18
C LEU A 126 -15.95 -34.42 -37.66
N ARG A 127 -16.37 -35.41 -36.87
CA ARG A 127 -16.28 -35.36 -35.41
C ARG A 127 -14.84 -35.14 -34.94
N GLY A 128 -14.62 -34.12 -34.11
CA GLY A 128 -13.32 -33.80 -33.54
C GLY A 128 -12.35 -33.07 -34.50
N THR A 129 -12.79 -32.74 -35.72
CA THR A 129 -11.94 -32.07 -36.72
C THR A 129 -11.99 -30.54 -36.64
N GLY A 130 -12.91 -29.98 -35.84
CA GLY A 130 -13.06 -28.53 -35.66
C GLY A 130 -12.99 -28.10 -34.21
N GLY A 131 -13.29 -26.82 -33.96
CA GLY A 131 -13.31 -26.24 -32.62
C GLY A 131 -14.57 -26.61 -31.82
N PRO A 132 -14.72 -26.02 -30.61
CA PRO A 132 -15.81 -26.36 -29.71
C PRO A 132 -17.20 -26.17 -30.31
N HIS A 133 -17.44 -25.07 -31.03
CA HIS A 133 -18.73 -24.81 -31.67
C HIS A 133 -18.99 -25.76 -32.82
N PHE A 134 -17.98 -26.04 -33.67
CA PHE A 134 -18.09 -27.01 -34.74
C PHE A 134 -18.42 -28.42 -34.23
N ASN A 135 -17.69 -28.92 -33.23
CA ASN A 135 -17.94 -30.26 -32.70
C ASN A 135 -19.31 -30.36 -32.00
N THR A 136 -19.76 -29.29 -31.33
CA THR A 136 -21.10 -29.23 -30.74
C THR A 136 -22.19 -29.29 -31.81
N GLU A 137 -22.01 -28.56 -32.92
CA GLU A 137 -22.94 -28.60 -34.06
C GLU A 137 -22.94 -29.95 -34.78
N VAL A 138 -21.77 -30.59 -34.95
CA VAL A 138 -21.67 -31.97 -35.47
C VAL A 138 -22.50 -32.93 -34.61
N GLU A 139 -22.35 -32.89 -33.28
CA GLU A 139 -23.13 -33.74 -32.37
C GLU A 139 -24.63 -33.44 -32.41
N ARG A 140 -25.01 -32.17 -32.54
CA ARG A 140 -26.41 -31.76 -32.67
C ARG A 140 -27.04 -32.35 -33.94
N VAL A 141 -26.34 -32.24 -35.06
CA VAL A 141 -26.85 -32.62 -36.38
C VAL A 141 -26.89 -34.14 -36.57
N LEU A 142 -25.95 -34.89 -35.98
CA LEU A 142 -25.98 -36.36 -35.97
C LEU A 142 -27.22 -36.91 -35.25
N LYS A 143 -27.68 -36.22 -34.20
CA LYS A 143 -28.92 -36.54 -33.46
C LYS A 143 -30.19 -35.98 -34.11
N GLY A 144 -30.05 -35.14 -35.15
CA GLY A 144 -31.14 -34.43 -35.81
C GLY A 144 -31.80 -35.19 -36.96
N THR A 145 -32.57 -34.47 -37.77
CA THR A 145 -33.27 -34.98 -38.95
C THR A 145 -32.37 -35.09 -40.18
N ALA A 146 -32.84 -35.74 -41.24
CA ALA A 146 -32.12 -35.80 -42.52
C ALA A 146 -31.89 -34.42 -43.14
N ARG A 147 -32.84 -33.50 -42.93
CA ARG A 147 -32.73 -32.11 -43.36
C ARG A 147 -31.63 -31.36 -42.60
N ASP A 148 -31.55 -31.54 -41.28
CA ASP A 148 -30.47 -30.93 -40.47
C ASP A 148 -29.08 -31.36 -40.96
N ARG A 149 -28.94 -32.64 -41.37
CA ARG A 149 -27.70 -33.18 -41.94
C ARG A 149 -27.36 -32.59 -43.30
N ALA A 150 -28.35 -32.46 -44.19
CA ALA A 150 -28.16 -31.84 -45.49
C ALA A 150 -27.79 -30.34 -45.36
N ASP A 151 -28.51 -29.60 -44.51
CA ASP A 151 -28.29 -28.17 -44.27
C ASP A 151 -26.92 -27.89 -43.61
N PHE A 152 -26.48 -28.77 -42.70
CA PHE A 152 -25.15 -28.66 -42.10
C PHE A 152 -24.03 -28.83 -43.12
N LEU A 153 -24.13 -29.83 -44.02
CA LEU A 153 -23.13 -30.02 -45.08
C LEU A 153 -23.17 -28.89 -46.12
N ALA A 154 -24.34 -28.31 -46.39
CA ALA A 154 -24.50 -27.23 -47.34
C ALA A 154 -23.91 -25.89 -46.84
N PHE A 155 -24.15 -25.53 -45.56
CA PHE A 155 -23.71 -24.24 -45.01
C PHE A 155 -23.35 -24.27 -43.51
N GLY A 156 -23.97 -25.14 -42.71
CA GLY A 156 -23.78 -25.14 -41.25
C GLY A 156 -22.34 -25.41 -40.79
N ALA A 157 -21.60 -26.29 -41.50
CA ALA A 157 -20.22 -26.64 -41.20
C ALA A 157 -19.27 -25.43 -41.32
N GLU A 158 -19.42 -24.61 -42.37
CA GLU A 158 -18.59 -23.42 -42.57
C GLU A 158 -18.94 -22.32 -41.56
N ILE A 159 -20.23 -22.11 -41.27
CA ILE A 159 -20.67 -21.14 -40.25
C ILE A 159 -20.10 -21.50 -38.88
N ALA A 160 -20.13 -22.78 -38.50
CA ALA A 160 -19.60 -23.22 -37.21
C ALA A 160 -18.06 -23.05 -37.14
N ARG A 161 -17.33 -23.35 -38.22
CA ARG A 161 -15.89 -23.09 -38.32
C ARG A 161 -15.55 -21.60 -38.28
N GLN A 162 -16.37 -20.74 -38.88
CA GLN A 162 -16.18 -19.29 -38.82
C GLN A 162 -16.38 -18.77 -37.39
N ARG A 163 -17.37 -19.32 -36.65
CA ARG A 163 -17.56 -18.98 -35.23
C ARG A 163 -16.37 -19.40 -34.37
N ASP A 164 -15.84 -20.61 -34.56
CA ASP A 164 -14.64 -21.06 -33.84
C ASP A 164 -13.44 -20.15 -34.14
N ARG A 165 -13.20 -19.83 -35.42
CA ARG A 165 -12.13 -18.88 -35.83
C ARG A 165 -12.32 -17.50 -35.21
N ALA A 166 -13.54 -16.98 -35.18
CA ALA A 166 -13.83 -15.68 -34.58
C ALA A 166 -13.61 -15.67 -33.05
N THR A 167 -14.00 -16.75 -32.36
CA THR A 167 -13.78 -16.90 -30.92
C THR A 167 -12.28 -16.99 -30.59
N GLU A 168 -11.52 -17.76 -31.36
CA GLU A 168 -10.07 -17.87 -31.19
C GLU A 168 -9.36 -16.53 -31.43
N GLN A 169 -9.67 -15.84 -32.54
CA GLN A 169 -9.12 -14.53 -32.86
C GLN A 169 -9.43 -13.49 -31.78
N ASN A 170 -10.67 -13.45 -31.29
CA ASN A 170 -11.04 -12.57 -30.18
C ASN A 170 -10.27 -12.89 -28.89
N GLY A 171 -10.03 -14.18 -28.61
CA GLY A 171 -9.20 -14.61 -27.49
C GLY A 171 -7.76 -14.10 -27.61
N GLN A 172 -7.14 -14.28 -28.78
CA GLN A 172 -5.78 -13.82 -29.07
C GLN A 172 -5.66 -12.29 -29.01
N GLN A 173 -6.64 -11.55 -29.54
CA GLN A 173 -6.64 -10.08 -29.48
C GLN A 173 -6.74 -9.59 -28.04
N ARG A 174 -7.64 -10.14 -27.23
CA ARG A 174 -7.75 -9.79 -25.80
C ARG A 174 -6.47 -10.11 -25.04
N ALA A 175 -5.86 -11.26 -25.30
CA ALA A 175 -4.57 -11.63 -24.71
C ALA A 175 -3.46 -10.62 -25.06
N ALA A 176 -3.37 -10.21 -26.32
CA ALA A 176 -2.41 -9.21 -26.77
C ALA A 176 -2.67 -7.82 -26.15
N GLU A 177 -3.93 -7.40 -26.04
CA GLU A 177 -4.29 -6.16 -25.35
C GLU A 177 -3.95 -6.19 -23.86
N ASN A 178 -4.23 -7.32 -23.18
CA ASN A 178 -3.90 -7.49 -21.78
C ASN A 178 -2.39 -7.47 -21.55
N ARG A 179 -1.61 -8.13 -22.41
CA ARG A 179 -0.13 -8.04 -22.39
C ARG A 179 0.35 -6.59 -22.47
N LYS A 180 -0.14 -5.82 -23.45
CA LYS A 180 0.20 -4.38 -23.58
C LYS A 180 -0.18 -3.56 -22.35
N ARG A 181 -1.33 -3.85 -21.74
CA ARG A 181 -1.75 -3.17 -20.49
C ARG A 181 -0.79 -3.46 -19.34
N VAL A 182 -0.38 -4.72 -19.17
CA VAL A 182 0.58 -5.07 -18.11
C VAL A 182 1.98 -4.50 -18.42
N GLU A 183 2.42 -4.48 -19.68
CA GLU A 183 3.67 -3.82 -20.10
C GLU A 183 3.68 -2.34 -19.73
N MET A 184 2.56 -1.64 -19.96
CA MET A 184 2.41 -0.25 -19.53
C MET A 184 2.49 -0.13 -18.01
N LEU A 185 1.87 -1.04 -17.23
CA LEU A 185 1.96 -1.03 -15.77
C LEU A 185 3.40 -1.23 -15.26
N VAL A 186 4.22 -2.03 -15.95
CA VAL A 186 5.67 -2.14 -15.66
C VAL A 186 6.41 -0.82 -15.90
N ALA A 187 6.01 -0.05 -16.91
CA ALA A 187 6.65 1.23 -17.21
C ALA A 187 6.25 2.35 -16.23
N VAL A 188 4.95 2.51 -15.97
CA VAL A 188 4.40 3.70 -15.28
C VAL A 188 3.82 3.44 -13.88
N GLY A 189 3.67 2.18 -13.47
CA GLY A 189 3.10 1.83 -12.17
C GLY A 189 3.92 2.31 -10.97
N GLY A 190 3.33 2.21 -9.78
CA GLY A 190 4.07 2.32 -8.52
C GLY A 190 5.04 1.14 -8.31
N PRO A 191 5.95 1.21 -7.32
CA PRO A 191 6.98 0.19 -7.11
C PRO A 191 6.46 -1.25 -7.07
N GLU A 192 5.40 -1.52 -6.29
CA GLU A 192 4.83 -2.85 -6.17
C GLU A 192 4.01 -3.25 -7.40
N VAL A 193 3.27 -2.31 -8.01
CA VAL A 193 2.61 -2.55 -9.29
C VAL A 193 3.62 -2.94 -10.36
N LYS A 194 4.76 -2.25 -10.45
CA LYS A 194 5.83 -2.56 -11.42
C LYS A 194 6.42 -3.94 -11.19
N ARG A 195 6.74 -4.27 -9.94
CA ARG A 195 7.31 -5.57 -9.57
C ARG A 195 6.36 -6.70 -9.93
N THR A 196 5.11 -6.62 -9.48
CA THR A 196 4.10 -7.67 -9.70
C THR A 196 3.64 -7.78 -11.16
N ALA A 197 3.57 -6.66 -11.89
CA ALA A 197 3.30 -6.66 -13.33
C ALA A 197 4.44 -7.33 -14.12
N ALA A 198 5.69 -7.08 -13.74
CA ALA A 198 6.85 -7.70 -14.38
C ALA A 198 6.89 -9.21 -14.11
N GLU A 199 6.55 -9.63 -12.89
CA GLU A 199 6.39 -11.05 -12.53
C GLU A 199 5.30 -11.72 -13.37
N ALA A 200 4.14 -11.09 -13.54
CA ALA A 200 3.06 -11.60 -14.38
C ALA A 200 3.49 -11.74 -15.86
N LEU A 201 4.13 -10.73 -16.43
CA LEU A 201 4.64 -10.81 -17.81
C LEU A 201 5.72 -11.88 -18.00
N ALA A 202 6.59 -12.07 -17.00
CA ALA A 202 7.68 -13.04 -17.07
C ALA A 202 7.18 -14.50 -17.18
N THR A 203 5.94 -14.78 -16.75
CA THR A 203 5.34 -16.11 -16.90
C THR A 203 5.01 -16.47 -18.35
N GLY A 204 4.76 -15.47 -19.21
CA GLY A 204 4.31 -15.67 -20.59
C GLY A 204 2.92 -16.30 -20.74
N ASP A 205 2.17 -16.50 -19.65
CA ASP A 205 0.84 -17.12 -19.65
C ASP A 205 -0.27 -16.05 -19.66
N ASP A 206 -1.11 -16.07 -20.71
CA ASP A 206 -2.22 -15.13 -20.89
C ASP A 206 -3.28 -15.23 -19.78
N GLN A 207 -3.45 -16.40 -19.14
CA GLN A 207 -4.36 -16.57 -18.00
C GLN A 207 -3.83 -15.89 -16.74
N VAL A 208 -2.52 -16.00 -16.47
CA VAL A 208 -1.87 -15.33 -15.34
C VAL A 208 -1.94 -13.82 -15.51
N ILE A 209 -1.71 -13.33 -16.73
CA ILE A 209 -1.81 -11.91 -17.07
C ILE A 209 -3.25 -11.39 -16.88
N ALA A 210 -4.26 -12.16 -17.29
CA ALA A 210 -5.66 -11.80 -17.07
C ALA A 210 -6.01 -11.76 -15.57
N GLN A 211 -5.60 -12.76 -14.79
CA GLN A 211 -5.83 -12.81 -13.34
C GLN A 211 -5.12 -11.67 -12.59
N TYR A 212 -3.92 -11.31 -13.03
CA TYR A 212 -3.20 -10.16 -12.50
C TYR A 212 -4.01 -8.88 -12.71
N LEU A 213 -4.48 -8.62 -13.93
CA LEU A 213 -5.30 -7.44 -14.22
C LEU A 213 -6.62 -7.42 -13.44
N GLU A 214 -7.22 -8.59 -13.15
CA GLU A 214 -8.47 -8.69 -12.41
C GLU A 214 -8.30 -8.41 -10.90
N LYS A 215 -7.26 -8.97 -10.27
CA LYS A 215 -7.10 -8.94 -8.80
C LYS A 215 -5.71 -8.54 -8.34
N GLY A 216 -4.66 -9.03 -9.00
CA GLY A 216 -3.27 -8.78 -8.60
C GLY A 216 -2.89 -7.28 -8.64
N TYR A 217 -3.37 -6.56 -9.65
CA TYR A 217 -3.14 -5.13 -9.82
C TYR A 217 -3.72 -4.32 -8.65
N LEU A 218 -4.96 -4.62 -8.23
CA LEU A 218 -5.62 -3.87 -7.14
C LEU A 218 -4.89 -4.05 -5.81
N LEU A 219 -4.40 -5.26 -5.53
CA LEU A 219 -3.62 -5.54 -4.33
C LEU A 219 -2.30 -4.77 -4.34
N ALA A 220 -1.57 -4.80 -5.46
CA ALA A 220 -0.32 -4.07 -5.60
C ALA A 220 -0.51 -2.54 -5.52
N ALA A 221 -1.57 -2.01 -6.14
CA ALA A 221 -1.89 -0.59 -6.10
C ALA A 221 -2.29 -0.11 -4.70
N GLN A 222 -3.00 -0.94 -3.93
CA GLN A 222 -3.30 -0.67 -2.53
C GLN A 222 -2.03 -0.64 -1.68
N GLN A 223 -1.12 -1.61 -1.86
CA GLN A 223 0.17 -1.61 -1.18
C GLN A 223 1.00 -0.35 -1.48
N ASP A 224 1.08 0.05 -2.76
CA ASP A 224 1.76 1.30 -3.16
C ASP A 224 1.10 2.56 -2.56
N ALA A 225 -0.21 2.55 -2.31
CA ALA A 225 -0.90 3.64 -1.64
C ALA A 225 -0.59 3.67 -0.14
N ASP A 226 -0.63 2.51 0.51
CA ASP A 226 -0.35 2.35 1.94
C ASP A 226 1.11 2.71 2.27
N ASP A 227 2.07 2.27 1.45
CA ASP A 227 3.48 2.56 1.63
C ASP A 227 3.77 4.07 1.48
N ARG A 228 3.13 4.73 0.50
CA ARG A 228 3.22 6.20 0.37
C ARG A 228 2.64 6.91 1.58
N ALA A 229 1.46 6.50 2.05
CA ALA A 229 0.84 7.07 3.24
C ALA A 229 1.70 6.87 4.49
N ALA A 230 2.32 5.69 4.64
CA ALA A 230 3.24 5.40 5.73
C ALA A 230 4.50 6.26 5.65
N HIS A 231 5.08 6.45 4.47
CA HIS A 231 6.22 7.32 4.25
C HIS A 231 5.91 8.79 4.55
N GLU A 232 4.78 9.32 4.08
CA GLU A 232 4.34 10.68 4.36
C GLU A 232 4.11 10.90 5.86
N LYS A 233 3.45 9.94 6.53
CA LYS A 233 3.28 9.97 7.98
C LYS A 233 4.61 9.98 8.72
N ALA A 234 5.54 9.09 8.34
CA ALA A 234 6.86 9.02 8.96
C ALA A 234 7.67 10.32 8.75
N GLN A 235 7.59 10.93 7.57
CA GLN A 235 8.22 12.23 7.31
C GLN A 235 7.63 13.34 8.17
N LYS A 236 6.29 13.39 8.29
CA LYS A 236 5.61 14.37 9.14
C LYS A 236 5.99 14.19 10.61
N GLU A 237 6.00 12.96 11.12
CA GLU A 237 6.43 12.67 12.49
C GLU A 237 7.90 13.03 12.73
N ALA A 238 8.78 12.79 11.75
CA ALA A 238 10.18 13.19 11.82
C ALA A 238 10.36 14.72 11.84
N LEU A 239 9.59 15.46 11.03
CA LEU A 239 9.58 16.93 11.04
C LEU A 239 9.07 17.47 12.37
N GLU A 240 7.96 16.95 12.88
CA GLU A 240 7.43 17.34 14.20
C GLU A 240 8.42 17.03 15.33
N ALA A 241 9.11 15.88 15.27
CA ALA A 241 10.16 15.54 16.23
C ALA A 241 11.35 16.51 16.14
N ALA A 242 11.77 16.88 14.92
CA ALA A 242 12.84 17.86 14.72
C ALA A 242 12.45 19.26 15.24
N GLU A 243 11.20 19.70 15.01
CA GLU A 243 10.68 20.96 15.56
C GLU A 243 10.63 20.95 17.09
N ARG A 244 10.18 19.84 17.70
CA ARG A 244 10.20 19.69 19.16
C ARG A 244 11.62 19.77 19.72
N LEU A 245 12.60 19.12 19.08
CA LEU A 245 14.01 19.20 19.46
C LEU A 245 14.58 20.60 19.29
N ARG A 246 14.24 21.30 18.20
CA ARG A 246 14.66 22.68 17.97
C ARG A 246 14.08 23.61 19.04
N LYS A 247 12.79 23.51 19.34
CA LYS A 247 12.14 24.29 20.40
C LYS A 247 12.77 24.01 21.76
N LEU A 248 13.08 22.76 22.06
CA LEU A 248 13.80 22.37 23.28
C LEU A 248 15.22 22.98 23.32
N ALA A 249 15.95 22.98 22.19
CA ALA A 249 17.26 23.59 22.10
C ALA A 249 17.20 25.13 22.32
N GLU A 250 16.21 25.80 21.74
CA GLU A 250 16.00 27.24 21.92
C GLU A 250 15.61 27.59 23.37
N THR A 251 14.71 26.83 24.01
CA THR A 251 14.33 27.05 25.41
C THR A 251 15.48 26.77 26.37
N THR A 252 16.25 25.70 26.13
CA THR A 252 17.43 25.36 26.95
C THR A 252 18.54 26.38 26.78
N ALA A 253 18.80 26.89 25.57
CA ALA A 253 19.76 27.97 25.32
C ALA A 253 19.35 29.26 26.02
N ARG A 254 18.07 29.64 25.96
CA ARG A 254 17.54 30.81 26.68
C ARG A 254 17.69 30.66 28.19
N ALA A 255 17.39 29.48 28.75
CA ALA A 255 17.59 29.19 30.16
C ALA A 255 19.06 29.20 30.57
N ALA A 256 19.96 28.64 29.76
CA ALA A 256 21.40 28.68 30.02
C ALA A 256 21.92 30.12 30.05
N GLY A 257 21.52 30.95 29.07
CA GLY A 257 21.87 32.36 29.03
C GLY A 257 21.35 33.14 30.26
N ALA A 258 20.13 32.85 30.70
CA ALA A 258 19.57 33.42 31.92
C ALA A 258 20.38 33.02 33.17
N ARG A 259 20.79 31.75 33.31
CA ARG A 259 21.65 31.28 34.42
C ARG A 259 23.00 32.00 34.43
N THR A 260 23.64 32.16 33.27
CA THR A 260 24.92 32.89 33.19
C THR A 260 24.78 34.34 33.66
N LYS A 261 23.74 35.04 33.19
CA LYS A 261 23.46 36.42 33.61
C LYS A 261 23.11 36.51 35.10
N LEU A 262 22.42 35.51 35.62
CA LEU A 262 22.10 35.41 37.04
C LEU A 262 23.38 35.25 37.89
N ILE A 263 24.34 34.41 37.48
CA ILE A 263 25.64 34.27 38.14
C ILE A 263 26.42 35.60 38.12
N ALA A 264 26.41 36.31 36.99
CA ALA A 264 27.06 37.61 36.89
C ALA A 264 26.44 38.63 37.86
N ALA A 265 25.10 38.70 37.91
CA ALA A 265 24.38 39.56 38.86
C ALA A 265 24.70 39.22 40.32
N HIS A 266 24.92 37.93 40.64
CA HIS A 266 25.43 37.54 41.95
C HIS A 266 26.82 38.06 42.25
N GLY A 267 27.74 37.92 41.30
CA GLY A 267 29.11 38.43 41.44
C GLY A 267 29.10 39.94 41.73
N ASP A 268 28.28 40.69 41.00
CA ASP A 268 28.10 42.13 41.20
C ASP A 268 27.53 42.44 42.59
N ALA A 269 26.50 41.72 43.02
CA ALA A 269 25.90 41.89 44.36
C ALA A 269 26.91 41.61 45.48
N VAL A 270 27.71 40.54 45.38
CA VAL A 270 28.73 40.19 46.38
C VAL A 270 29.84 41.25 46.43
N LYS A 271 30.28 41.74 45.27
CA LYS A 271 31.29 42.82 45.18
C LYS A 271 30.78 44.11 45.81
N ALA A 272 29.52 44.46 45.54
CA ALA A 272 28.87 45.62 46.13
C ALA A 272 28.74 45.47 47.65
N LEU A 273 28.28 44.31 48.16
CA LEU A 273 28.23 44.02 49.59
C LEU A 273 29.60 44.17 50.25
N LYS A 274 30.66 43.58 49.68
CA LYS A 274 32.02 43.71 50.21
C LYS A 274 32.43 45.19 50.34
N THR A 275 32.11 45.99 49.33
CA THR A 275 32.40 47.43 49.33
C THR A 275 31.63 48.14 50.44
N ALA A 276 30.33 47.88 50.58
CA ALA A 276 29.50 48.43 51.65
C ALA A 276 29.97 48.02 53.05
N SER A 277 30.34 46.75 53.25
CA SER A 277 30.85 46.24 54.54
C SER A 277 32.21 46.85 54.91
N ASN A 278 33.11 47.02 53.95
CA ASN A 278 34.40 47.68 54.19
C ASN A 278 34.19 49.15 54.58
N ALA A 279 33.31 49.85 53.88
CA ALA A 279 32.97 51.24 54.19
C ALA A 279 32.30 51.38 55.57
N MET A 280 31.39 50.47 55.92
CA MET A 280 30.80 50.37 57.26
C MET A 280 31.86 50.20 58.35
N ASN A 281 32.82 49.29 58.15
CA ASN A 281 33.89 49.05 59.12
C ASN A 281 34.80 50.29 59.29
N ALA A 282 35.11 50.97 58.19
CA ALA A 282 35.88 52.22 58.24
C ALA A 282 35.11 53.34 58.95
N ALA A 283 33.81 53.48 58.68
CA ALA A 283 32.94 54.42 59.38
C ALA A 283 32.87 54.12 60.89
N ALA A 284 32.77 52.84 61.27
CA ALA A 284 32.78 52.42 62.68
C ALA A 284 34.14 52.65 63.36
N ALA A 285 35.26 52.57 62.63
CA ALA A 285 36.57 52.94 63.14
C ALA A 285 36.68 54.46 63.39
N ALA A 286 36.18 55.28 62.45
CA ALA A 286 36.08 56.73 62.60
C ALA A 286 35.22 57.13 63.81
N SER A 287 34.07 56.46 64.02
CA SER A 287 33.24 56.64 65.22
C SER A 287 33.99 56.35 66.51
N ARG A 288 34.72 55.23 66.59
CA ARG A 288 35.51 54.88 67.77
C ARG A 288 36.66 55.86 68.03
N GLU A 289 37.23 56.43 66.98
CA GLU A 289 38.23 57.49 67.11
C GLU A 289 37.61 58.77 67.69
N ALA A 290 36.45 59.20 67.18
CA ALA A 290 35.73 60.33 67.75
C ALA A 290 35.38 60.14 69.24
N ASP A 291 35.03 58.91 69.65
CA ASP A 291 34.77 58.60 71.06
C ASP A 291 36.05 58.65 71.92
N ARG A 292 37.19 58.18 71.40
CA ARG A 292 38.50 58.33 72.07
C ARG A 292 38.89 59.79 72.25
N MET A 293 38.71 60.59 71.21
CA MET A 293 38.92 62.04 71.26
C MET A 293 38.04 62.69 72.32
N LEU A 294 36.76 62.30 72.40
CA LEU A 294 35.83 62.84 73.41
C LEU A 294 36.26 62.48 74.83
N GLY A 295 36.77 61.26 75.04
CA GLY A 295 37.33 60.83 76.32
C GLY A 295 38.55 61.66 76.73
N ALA A 296 39.42 62.00 75.78
CA ALA A 296 40.58 62.86 76.02
C ALA A 296 40.17 64.31 76.33
N ASP A 297 39.19 64.84 75.60
CA ASP A 297 38.63 66.18 75.80
C ASP A 297 38.01 66.31 77.20
N ARG A 298 37.25 65.30 77.65
CA ARG A 298 36.68 65.22 79.01
C ARG A 298 37.75 65.18 80.10
N ALA A 299 38.91 64.61 79.81
CA ALA A 299 40.04 64.52 80.75
C ALA A 299 40.87 65.82 80.82
N GLY A 300 40.45 66.90 80.13
CA GLY A 300 41.07 68.22 80.22
C GLY A 300 42.32 68.41 79.36
N LYS A 301 42.56 67.54 78.37
CA LYS A 301 43.80 67.53 77.56
C LYS A 301 43.83 68.53 76.39
N SER A 302 42.92 69.51 76.33
CA SER A 302 42.56 70.39 75.19
C SER A 302 41.51 69.81 74.24
N LEU A 303 40.73 70.68 73.57
CA LEU A 303 39.63 70.28 72.66
C LEU A 303 40.19 69.74 71.34
N SER A 304 39.80 68.52 70.98
CA SER A 304 40.25 67.85 69.76
C SER A 304 39.60 68.43 68.48
N ASP A 305 40.31 68.37 67.35
CA ASP A 305 39.75 68.71 66.02
C ASP A 305 39.03 67.51 65.38
N TYR A 306 37.70 67.54 65.39
CA TYR A 306 36.84 66.50 64.81
C TYR A 306 36.68 66.58 63.29
N GLY A 307 37.16 67.64 62.63
CA GLY A 307 37.00 67.87 61.18
C GLY A 307 37.42 66.68 60.30
N PRO A 308 38.63 66.11 60.49
CA PRO A 308 39.11 64.96 59.71
C PRO A 308 38.24 63.71 59.87
N VAL A 309 37.79 63.41 61.09
CA VAL A 309 36.95 62.23 61.38
C VAL A 309 35.55 62.39 60.80
N LYS A 310 34.99 63.61 60.84
CA LYS A 310 33.73 63.96 60.15
C LYS A 310 33.83 63.81 58.64
N ALA A 311 34.91 64.29 58.03
CA ALA A 311 35.12 64.16 56.59
C ALA A 311 35.23 62.69 56.17
N GLU A 312 35.97 61.89 56.94
CA GLU A 312 36.15 60.45 56.65
C GLU A 312 34.84 59.67 56.79
N VAL A 313 34.06 59.89 57.85
CA VAL A 313 32.79 59.17 58.03
C VAL A 313 31.76 59.53 56.95
N VAL A 314 31.74 60.78 56.48
CA VAL A 314 30.89 61.21 55.35
C VAL A 314 31.33 60.54 54.05
N ARG A 315 32.64 60.48 53.80
CA ARG A 315 33.18 59.79 52.61
C ARG A 315 32.80 58.31 52.59
N GLN A 316 32.95 57.63 53.72
CA GLN A 316 32.60 56.20 53.83
C GLN A 316 31.10 55.97 53.72
N LEU A 317 30.27 56.87 54.25
CA LEU A 317 28.82 56.81 54.08
C LEU A 317 28.42 56.87 52.60
N GLY A 318 29.01 57.77 51.81
CA GLY A 318 28.76 57.86 50.38
C GLY A 318 29.15 56.58 49.63
N ILE A 319 30.31 56.00 49.94
CA ILE A 319 30.74 54.71 49.37
C ILE A 319 29.75 53.59 49.73
N ALA A 320 29.28 53.54 50.98
CA ALA A 320 28.32 52.54 51.42
C ALA A 320 26.94 52.71 50.75
N GLU A 321 26.51 53.95 50.51
CA GLU A 321 25.26 54.26 49.81
C GLU A 321 25.30 53.79 48.36
N ASP A 322 26.35 54.16 47.62
CA ASP A 322 26.52 53.77 46.22
C ASP A 322 26.60 52.25 46.08
N ALA A 323 27.36 51.60 46.97
CA ALA A 323 27.46 50.15 47.02
C ALA A 323 26.12 49.48 47.35
N SER A 324 25.32 50.04 48.27
CA SER A 324 23.98 49.55 48.56
C SER A 324 23.06 49.62 47.33
N ARG A 325 23.05 50.77 46.62
CA ARG A 325 22.28 50.95 45.38
C ARG A 325 22.71 49.98 44.27
N GLN A 326 24.02 49.79 44.08
CA GLN A 326 24.55 48.81 43.12
C GLN A 326 24.08 47.38 43.44
N SER A 327 24.06 47.02 44.73
CA SER A 327 23.57 45.71 45.17
C SER A 327 22.07 45.53 44.90
N GLN A 328 21.25 46.58 45.12
CA GLN A 328 19.82 46.56 44.78
C GLN A 328 19.57 46.38 43.28
N VAL A 329 20.33 47.08 42.42
CA VAL A 329 20.25 46.92 40.96
C VAL A 329 20.63 45.49 40.55
N ALA A 330 21.69 44.93 41.15
CA ALA A 330 22.10 43.56 40.90
C ALA A 330 21.02 42.55 41.30
N ALA A 331 20.37 42.73 42.46
CA ALA A 331 19.24 41.91 42.89
C ALA A 331 18.04 42.00 41.93
N ALA A 332 17.69 43.20 41.46
CA ALA A 332 16.62 43.37 40.46
C ALA A 332 16.93 42.66 39.14
N ARG A 333 18.19 42.75 38.66
CA ARG A 333 18.65 42.01 37.48
C ARG A 333 18.55 40.49 37.68
N ALA A 334 18.96 39.99 38.85
CA ALA A 334 18.87 38.58 39.19
C ALA A 334 17.41 38.09 39.18
N LYS A 335 16.47 38.91 39.67
CA LYS A 335 15.03 38.61 39.62
C LYS A 335 14.51 38.48 38.19
N VAL A 336 14.84 39.43 37.31
CA VAL A 336 14.44 39.35 35.89
C VAL A 336 14.95 38.06 35.23
N GLN A 337 16.19 37.64 35.53
CA GLN A 337 16.71 36.39 34.98
C GLN A 337 16.04 35.15 35.59
N ALA A 338 15.66 35.20 36.87
CA ALA A 338 14.87 34.13 37.48
C ALA A 338 13.49 34.00 36.84
N ASP A 339 12.83 35.11 36.49
CA ASP A 339 11.55 35.09 35.78
C ASP A 339 11.68 34.42 34.40
N VAL A 340 12.78 34.67 33.66
CA VAL A 340 13.08 33.96 32.40
C VAL A 340 13.25 32.45 32.61
N LEU A 341 13.80 32.01 33.75
CA LEU A 341 13.89 30.58 34.07
C LEU A 341 12.52 29.94 34.33
N VAL A 342 11.59 30.71 34.91
CA VAL A 342 10.20 30.26 35.08
C VAL A 342 9.49 30.19 33.72
N GLU A 343 9.60 31.24 32.89
CA GLU A 343 8.99 31.29 31.55
C GLU A 343 9.46 30.14 30.64
N THR A 344 10.73 29.75 30.74
CA THR A 344 11.29 28.63 29.95
C THR A 344 10.89 27.25 30.47
N GLY A 345 10.15 27.16 31.59
CA GLY A 345 9.80 25.90 32.23
C GLY A 345 10.99 25.20 32.90
N LEU A 346 12.11 25.89 33.06
CA LEU A 346 13.37 25.38 33.63
C LEU A 346 13.74 26.15 34.90
N PRO A 347 12.90 26.14 35.96
CA PRO A 347 13.02 27.02 37.13
C PRO A 347 14.22 26.70 38.03
N HIS A 348 15.03 25.69 37.67
CA HIS A 348 16.28 25.42 38.35
C HIS A 348 17.20 26.64 38.30
N GLY A 349 17.42 27.24 39.47
CA GLY A 349 18.27 28.41 39.67
C GLY A 349 17.53 29.65 40.15
N THR A 350 16.19 29.66 40.17
CA THR A 350 15.40 30.83 40.63
C THR A 350 15.68 31.22 42.09
N GLN A 351 16.02 30.24 42.94
CA GLN A 351 16.40 30.45 44.35
C GLN A 351 17.61 31.38 44.50
N TRP A 352 18.45 31.50 43.48
CA TRP A 352 19.59 32.40 43.52
C TRP A 352 19.14 33.88 43.50
N SER A 353 18.04 34.23 42.83
CA SER A 353 17.45 35.58 42.94
C SER A 353 17.13 35.97 44.39
N ASP A 354 16.67 35.02 45.21
CA ASP A 354 16.45 35.26 46.65
C ASP A 354 17.75 35.54 47.40
N VAL A 355 18.83 34.83 47.05
CA VAL A 355 20.17 35.07 47.62
C VAL A 355 20.65 36.47 47.27
N ALA A 356 20.44 36.94 46.03
CA ALA A 356 20.85 38.28 45.58
C ALA A 356 20.07 39.36 46.34
N SER A 357 18.77 39.13 46.53
CA SER A 357 17.92 40.01 47.34
C SER A 357 18.40 40.08 48.81
N GLY A 358 18.83 38.95 49.39
CA GLY A 358 19.43 38.91 50.72
C GLY A 358 20.75 39.68 50.81
N ILE A 359 21.59 39.60 49.77
CA ILE A 359 22.85 40.36 49.68
C ILE A 359 22.57 41.87 49.58
N ALA A 360 21.55 42.28 48.83
CA ALA A 360 21.12 43.67 48.75
C ALA A 360 20.64 44.19 50.11
N ALA A 361 19.83 43.42 50.83
CA ALA A 361 19.40 43.77 52.18
C ALA A 361 20.58 43.90 53.16
N ALA A 362 21.61 43.04 53.04
CA ALA A 362 22.82 43.13 53.85
C ALA A 362 23.66 44.37 53.52
N ALA A 363 23.76 44.74 52.24
CA ALA A 363 24.46 45.96 51.82
C ALA A 363 23.74 47.22 52.32
N GLU A 364 22.40 47.23 52.29
CA GLU A 364 21.58 48.30 52.86
C GLU A 364 21.74 48.40 54.39
N ALA A 365 21.82 47.28 55.09
CA ALA A 365 22.10 47.26 56.53
C ALA A 365 23.48 47.85 56.84
N ALA A 366 24.50 47.54 56.02
CA ALA A 366 25.84 48.11 56.15
C ALA A 366 25.85 49.63 55.91
N PHE A 367 25.10 50.12 54.93
CA PHE A 367 24.89 51.55 54.72
C PHE A 367 24.22 52.23 55.93
N LYS A 368 23.14 51.65 56.46
CA LYS A 368 22.47 52.16 57.67
C LYS A 368 23.41 52.17 58.89
N ALA A 369 24.25 51.16 59.02
CA ALA A 369 25.31 51.12 60.04
C ALA A 369 26.35 52.24 59.89
N ALA A 370 26.81 52.51 58.66
CA ALA A 370 27.68 53.65 58.39
C ALA A 370 27.00 55.00 58.71
N SER A 371 25.69 55.12 58.43
CA SER A 371 24.92 56.33 58.77
C SER A 371 24.89 56.59 60.27
N THR A 372 24.71 55.54 61.08
CA THR A 372 24.77 55.73 62.54
C THR A 372 26.17 56.04 63.04
N ALA A 373 27.20 55.43 62.46
CA ALA A 373 28.57 55.80 62.80
C ALA A 373 28.82 57.30 62.53
N ARG A 374 28.26 57.86 61.45
CA ARG A 374 28.27 59.31 61.22
C ARG A 374 27.55 60.07 62.33
N HIS A 375 26.33 59.67 62.67
CA HIS A 375 25.58 60.33 63.75
C HIS A 375 26.31 60.28 65.10
N ALA A 376 27.02 59.19 65.38
CA ALA A 376 27.87 59.04 66.56
C ALA A 376 29.04 60.02 66.54
N VAL A 377 29.77 60.14 65.41
CA VAL A 377 30.84 61.14 65.24
C VAL A 377 30.31 62.57 65.45
N ASP A 378 29.16 62.90 64.84
CA ASP A 378 28.54 64.22 64.97
C ASP A 378 28.13 64.50 66.43
N ALA A 379 27.60 63.50 67.13
CA ALA A 379 27.24 63.59 68.55
C ALA A 379 28.47 63.75 69.45
N SER A 380 29.56 63.01 69.19
CA SER A 380 30.79 63.11 69.96
C SER A 380 31.45 64.48 69.78
N ALA A 381 31.47 65.02 68.57
CA ALA A 381 31.93 66.39 68.31
C ALA A 381 31.05 67.46 68.98
N ALA A 382 29.72 67.29 68.95
CA ALA A 382 28.80 68.19 69.63
C ALA A 382 28.96 68.15 71.15
N ASN A 383 29.20 66.96 71.72
CA ASN A 383 29.49 66.79 73.14
C ASN A 383 30.77 67.48 73.56
N ALA A 384 31.84 67.33 72.77
CA ALA A 384 33.10 68.02 73.03
C ALA A 384 32.92 69.55 73.06
N ALA A 385 32.19 70.10 72.08
CA ALA A 385 31.86 71.53 72.06
C ALA A 385 30.99 71.98 73.26
N GLY A 386 30.13 71.09 73.76
CA GLY A 386 29.22 71.33 74.89
C GLY A 386 29.85 71.21 76.28
N LEU A 387 31.10 70.71 76.41
CA LEU A 387 31.78 70.52 77.70
C LEU A 387 31.93 71.81 78.52
N ASN A 388 31.90 72.97 77.87
CA ASN A 388 31.95 74.30 78.52
C ASN A 388 30.61 75.08 78.48
N SER A 389 29.49 74.44 78.13
CA SER A 389 28.19 75.12 77.96
C SER A 389 27.24 74.92 79.15
N GLN A 390 26.42 75.92 79.47
CA GLN A 390 25.41 75.85 80.54
C GLN A 390 24.22 74.90 80.21
N ASN A 391 24.08 74.47 78.95
CA ASN A 391 22.91 73.72 78.44
C ASN A 391 23.16 72.20 78.27
N GLN A 392 24.16 71.63 78.95
CA GLN A 392 24.55 70.22 78.81
C GLN A 392 23.39 69.24 78.98
N ALA A 393 22.50 69.46 79.95
CA ALA A 393 21.38 68.56 80.21
C ALA A 393 20.42 68.44 79.02
N GLN A 394 20.11 69.56 78.36
CA GLN A 394 19.24 69.58 77.18
C GLN A 394 19.91 68.94 75.96
N LEU A 395 21.22 69.15 75.78
CA LEU A 395 22.00 68.50 74.72
C LEU A 395 22.06 66.98 74.91
N HIS A 396 22.25 66.51 76.15
CA HIS A 396 22.22 65.08 76.47
C HIS A 396 20.84 64.44 76.24
N GLU A 397 19.75 65.15 76.54
CA GLU A 397 18.39 64.64 76.30
C GLU A 397 18.09 64.47 74.80
N GLN A 398 18.40 65.48 73.98
CA GLN A 398 18.21 65.40 72.52
C GLN A 398 19.06 64.29 71.90
N GLN A 399 20.29 64.12 72.37
CA GLN A 399 21.16 63.02 71.93
C GLN A 399 20.65 61.65 72.38
N ALA A 400 20.17 61.50 73.61
CA ALA A 400 19.61 60.23 74.08
C ALA A 400 18.40 59.81 73.23
N ARG A 401 17.60 60.77 72.76
CA ARG A 401 16.51 60.54 71.80
C ARG A 401 17.04 60.09 70.44
N SER A 402 18.07 60.75 69.88
CA SER A 402 18.67 60.33 68.60
C SER A 402 19.35 58.96 68.67
N TRP A 403 20.02 58.65 69.79
CA TRP A 403 20.64 57.35 70.03
C TRP A 403 19.60 56.23 70.15
N ARG A 404 18.47 56.45 70.86
CA ARG A 404 17.37 55.48 70.89
C ARG A 404 16.79 55.23 69.50
N ALA A 405 16.51 56.29 68.73
CA ALA A 405 15.97 56.16 67.37
C ALA A 405 16.93 55.36 66.46
N ASN A 406 18.23 55.61 66.54
CA ASN A 406 19.24 54.87 65.79
C ASN A 406 19.38 53.41 66.27
N ALA A 407 19.34 53.17 67.58
CA ALA A 407 19.39 51.82 68.15
C ALA A 407 18.18 50.97 67.73
N GLU A 408 16.98 51.55 67.68
CA GLU A 408 15.78 50.88 67.17
C GLU A 408 15.89 50.55 65.67
N GLN A 409 16.45 51.47 64.87
CA GLN A 409 16.72 51.21 63.46
C GLN A 409 17.77 50.10 63.26
N HIS A 410 18.79 50.01 64.12
CA HIS A 410 19.75 48.90 64.10
C HIS A 410 19.15 47.57 64.51
N ALA A 411 18.32 47.54 65.55
CA ALA A 411 17.62 46.33 65.95
C ALA A 411 16.78 45.77 64.79
N LYS A 412 16.08 46.65 64.05
CA LYS A 412 15.33 46.27 62.84
C LYS A 412 16.23 45.78 61.71
N ALA A 413 17.35 46.45 61.45
CA ALA A 413 18.31 46.04 60.42
C ALA A 413 18.99 44.70 60.74
N ALA A 414 19.38 44.48 62.01
CA ALA A 414 20.00 43.24 62.48
C ALA A 414 19.01 42.06 62.46
N ALA A 415 17.74 42.30 62.80
CA ALA A 415 16.67 41.31 62.64
C ALA A 415 16.50 40.92 61.16
N GLY A 416 16.46 41.90 60.25
CA GLY A 416 16.40 41.67 58.81
C GLY A 416 17.59 40.89 58.26
N LEU A 417 18.80 41.16 58.76
CA LEU A 417 20.02 40.44 58.39
C LEU A 417 19.96 38.97 58.85
N THR A 418 19.52 38.73 60.08
CA THR A 418 19.35 37.36 60.63
C THR A 418 18.36 36.55 59.79
N THR A 419 17.23 37.16 59.38
CA THR A 419 16.27 36.50 58.48
C THR A 419 16.88 36.21 57.11
N ALA A 420 17.65 37.13 56.53
CA ALA A 420 18.30 36.94 55.24
C ALA A 420 19.36 35.82 55.28
N VAL A 421 20.18 35.78 56.33
CA VAL A 421 21.20 34.74 56.55
C VAL A 421 20.55 33.37 56.75
N ALA A 422 19.46 33.30 57.53
CA ALA A 422 18.70 32.05 57.69
C ALA A 422 18.11 31.55 56.36
N LYS A 423 17.63 32.46 55.50
CA LYS A 423 17.14 32.12 54.16
C LYS A 423 18.30 31.63 53.26
N GLN A 424 19.46 32.28 53.30
CA GLN A 424 20.65 31.86 52.56
C GLN A 424 21.17 30.49 53.00
N ALA A 425 21.20 30.20 54.31
CA ALA A 425 21.59 28.89 54.83
C ALA A 425 20.69 27.76 54.30
N LYS A 426 19.36 27.98 54.31
CA LYS A 426 18.40 27.03 53.71
C LYS A 426 18.61 26.83 52.21
N ILE A 427 18.91 27.90 51.46
CA ILE A 427 19.18 27.81 50.02
C ILE A 427 20.48 27.03 49.77
N ALA A 428 21.52 27.25 50.57
CA ALA A 428 22.78 26.51 50.48
C ALA A 428 22.59 25.01 50.79
N GLU A 429 21.81 24.68 51.82
CA GLU A 429 21.47 23.29 52.16
C GLU A 429 20.70 22.60 51.01
N ALA A 430 19.68 23.27 50.46
CA ALA A 430 18.93 22.78 49.32
C ALA A 430 19.81 22.62 48.06
N ALA A 431 20.75 23.54 47.82
CA ALA A 431 21.71 23.45 46.73
C ALA A 431 22.67 22.26 46.90
N ALA A 432 23.17 22.03 48.12
CA ALA A 432 24.02 20.88 48.42
C ALA A 432 23.28 19.54 48.23
N ALA A 433 22.02 19.46 48.67
CA ALA A 433 21.17 18.28 48.43
C ALA A 433 20.94 18.03 46.93
N LYS A 434 20.62 19.08 46.16
CA LYS A 434 20.46 18.98 44.70
C LYS A 434 21.75 18.59 43.98
N SER A 435 22.91 19.10 44.41
CA SER A 435 24.20 18.72 43.83
C SER A 435 24.48 17.23 44.00
N ARG A 436 24.18 16.67 45.18
CA ARG A 436 24.25 15.21 45.41
C ARG A 436 23.32 14.44 44.48
N GLN A 437 22.09 14.90 44.31
CA GLN A 437 21.14 14.26 43.40
C GLN A 437 21.59 14.34 41.93
N ALA A 438 22.05 15.51 41.48
CA ALA A 438 22.55 15.70 40.11
C ALA A 438 23.74 14.78 39.79
N ARG A 439 24.61 14.51 40.77
CA ARG A 439 25.69 13.53 40.63
C ARG A 439 25.14 12.11 40.42
N ILE A 440 24.16 11.69 41.22
CA ILE A 440 23.50 10.38 41.08
C ILE A 440 22.83 10.25 39.71
N ASP A 441 22.13 11.30 39.27
CA ASP A 441 21.45 11.32 37.98
C ASP A 441 22.45 11.27 36.81
N ALA A 442 23.59 11.97 36.92
CA ALA A 442 24.66 11.93 35.93
C ALA A 442 25.30 10.53 35.84
N GLU A 443 25.59 9.88 36.97
CA GLU A 443 26.09 8.49 37.01
C GLU A 443 25.10 7.51 36.37
N LYS A 444 23.80 7.72 36.56
CA LYS A 444 22.75 6.91 35.92
C LYS A 444 22.67 7.16 34.41
N ALA A 445 22.74 8.42 34.00
CA ALA A 445 22.74 8.82 32.59
C ALA A 445 23.95 8.22 31.85
N GLU A 446 25.14 8.28 32.44
CA GLU A 446 26.35 7.66 31.91
C GLU A 446 26.15 6.15 31.69
N LYS A 447 25.67 5.41 32.71
CA LYS A 447 25.37 3.97 32.57
C LYS A 447 24.39 3.67 31.45
N SER A 448 23.34 4.49 31.31
CA SER A 448 22.35 4.32 30.23
C SER A 448 22.97 4.58 28.85
N ALA A 449 23.83 5.59 28.71
CA ALA A 449 24.51 5.90 27.46
C ALA A 449 25.46 4.76 27.04
N TRP A 450 26.19 4.17 27.98
CA TRP A 450 27.00 2.97 27.73
C TRP A 450 26.17 1.79 27.26
N ALA A 451 25.01 1.54 27.90
CA ALA A 451 24.09 0.47 27.48
C ALA A 451 23.54 0.71 26.07
N HIS A 452 23.20 1.96 25.71
CA HIS A 452 22.78 2.32 24.35
C HIS A 452 23.90 2.11 23.34
N ALA A 453 25.11 2.58 23.64
CA ALA A 453 26.27 2.39 22.77
C ALA A 453 26.57 0.91 22.53
N GLN A 454 26.43 0.06 23.57
CA GLN A 454 26.58 -1.38 23.45
C GLN A 454 25.51 -1.98 22.52
N LYS A 455 24.23 -1.63 22.69
CA LYS A 455 23.14 -2.08 21.81
C LYS A 455 23.36 -1.66 20.35
N THR A 456 23.82 -0.42 20.11
CA THR A 456 24.14 0.05 18.76
C THR A 456 25.28 -0.76 18.15
N ARG A 457 26.29 -1.13 18.96
CA ARG A 457 27.38 -2.00 18.51
C ARG A 457 26.87 -3.39 18.14
N GLU A 458 26.03 -3.99 18.99
CA GLU A 458 25.41 -5.29 18.73
C GLU A 458 24.56 -5.26 17.45
N ALA A 459 23.72 -4.23 17.27
CA ALA A 459 22.92 -4.05 16.06
C ALA A 459 23.79 -3.90 14.80
N ARG A 460 24.92 -3.19 14.89
CA ARG A 460 25.87 -3.08 13.77
C ARG A 460 26.51 -4.43 13.43
N VAL A 461 26.90 -5.21 14.44
CA VAL A 461 27.46 -6.56 14.24
C VAL A 461 26.43 -7.47 13.58
N GLU A 462 25.17 -7.42 14.03
CA GLU A 462 24.10 -8.21 13.42
C GLU A 462 23.80 -7.75 11.99
N ALA A 463 23.74 -6.45 11.71
CA ALA A 463 23.60 -5.93 10.35
C ALA A 463 24.74 -6.39 9.43
N GLN A 464 25.98 -6.42 9.92
CA GLN A 464 27.12 -6.96 9.17
C GLN A 464 26.98 -8.48 8.92
N ARG A 465 26.46 -9.23 9.90
CA ARG A 465 26.17 -10.66 9.72
C ARG A 465 25.10 -10.87 8.64
N GLN A 466 23.99 -10.15 8.72
CA GLN A 466 22.90 -10.22 7.75
C GLN A 466 23.39 -9.82 6.34
N ALA A 467 24.22 -8.80 6.21
CA ALA A 467 24.82 -8.40 4.93
C ALA A 467 25.67 -9.53 4.32
N LYS A 468 26.46 -10.26 5.14
CA LYS A 468 27.21 -11.43 4.68
C LYS A 468 26.30 -12.58 4.23
N VAL A 469 25.22 -12.85 4.97
CA VAL A 469 24.23 -13.86 4.58
C VAL A 469 23.58 -13.48 3.25
N ALA A 470 23.15 -12.22 3.09
CA ALA A 470 22.57 -11.73 1.85
C ALA A 470 23.55 -11.83 0.66
N ALA A 471 24.84 -11.52 0.88
CA ALA A 471 25.87 -11.69 -0.14
C ALA A 471 26.05 -13.17 -0.54
N ALA A 472 26.07 -14.09 0.43
CA ALA A 472 26.14 -15.53 0.15
C ALA A 472 24.93 -16.03 -0.63
N GLN A 473 23.72 -15.57 -0.27
CA GLN A 473 22.48 -15.92 -1.00
C GLN A 473 22.48 -15.40 -2.44
N ARG A 474 23.06 -14.21 -2.70
CA ARG A 474 23.23 -13.70 -4.07
C ARG A 474 24.11 -14.61 -4.91
N VAL A 475 25.22 -15.09 -4.36
CA VAL A 475 26.11 -16.03 -5.06
C VAL A 475 25.39 -17.34 -5.39
N ILE A 476 24.59 -17.87 -4.45
CA ILE A 476 23.78 -19.07 -4.70
C ILE A 476 22.77 -18.81 -5.82
N ALA A 477 22.04 -17.69 -5.77
CA ALA A 477 21.07 -17.34 -6.80
C ALA A 477 21.72 -17.15 -8.19
N GLU A 478 22.92 -16.58 -8.26
CA GLU A 478 23.69 -16.47 -9.51
C GLU A 478 24.11 -17.83 -10.06
N GLN A 479 24.55 -18.75 -9.18
CA GLN A 479 24.86 -20.13 -9.57
C GLN A 479 23.63 -20.88 -10.08
N GLU A 480 22.49 -20.75 -9.41
CA GLU A 480 21.23 -21.36 -9.85
C GLU A 480 20.77 -20.81 -11.21
N ARG A 481 20.93 -19.49 -11.45
CA ARG A 481 20.67 -18.89 -12.76
C ARG A 481 21.55 -19.49 -13.85
N ALA A 482 22.85 -19.62 -13.60
CA ALA A 482 23.78 -20.23 -14.56
C ALA A 482 23.43 -21.70 -14.85
N LEU A 483 23.01 -22.47 -13.83
CA LEU A 483 22.55 -23.84 -14.00
C LEU A 483 21.25 -23.92 -14.83
N ALA A 484 20.30 -23.02 -14.58
CA ALA A 484 19.05 -22.94 -15.34
C ALA A 484 19.30 -22.57 -16.82
N GLU A 485 20.22 -21.64 -17.08
CA GLU A 485 20.63 -21.27 -18.44
C GLU A 485 21.31 -22.44 -19.16
N ALA A 486 22.22 -23.14 -18.49
CA ALA A 486 22.86 -24.34 -19.04
C ALA A 486 21.87 -25.50 -19.30
N ALA A 487 20.79 -25.60 -18.51
CA ALA A 487 19.71 -26.55 -18.74
C ALA A 487 18.86 -26.16 -19.96
N ARG A 488 18.56 -24.85 -20.14
CA ARG A 488 17.88 -24.33 -21.33
C ARG A 488 18.65 -24.62 -22.61
N ILE A 489 19.95 -24.33 -22.65
CA ILE A 489 20.79 -24.59 -23.83
C ILE A 489 20.78 -26.08 -24.19
N ARG A 490 20.87 -26.97 -23.19
CA ARG A 490 20.76 -28.42 -23.42
C ARG A 490 19.39 -28.83 -23.97
N ALA A 491 18.31 -28.28 -23.45
CA ALA A 491 16.96 -28.55 -23.94
C ALA A 491 16.77 -28.07 -25.39
N GLU A 492 17.31 -26.90 -25.75
CA GLU A 492 17.30 -26.38 -27.13
C GLU A 492 18.09 -27.30 -28.07
N GLN A 493 19.29 -27.74 -27.68
CA GLN A 493 20.09 -28.68 -28.47
C GLN A 493 19.39 -30.03 -28.68
N GLU A 494 18.75 -30.59 -27.65
CA GLU A 494 18.00 -31.84 -27.78
C GLU A 494 16.76 -31.68 -28.67
N ARG A 495 16.09 -30.52 -28.62
CA ARG A 495 14.98 -30.20 -29.53
C ARG A 495 15.47 -30.14 -30.97
N ASP A 496 16.57 -29.43 -31.24
CA ASP A 496 17.11 -29.30 -32.60
C ASP A 496 17.58 -30.66 -33.16
N LYS A 497 18.15 -31.54 -32.31
CA LYS A 497 18.47 -32.93 -32.69
C LYS A 497 17.22 -33.74 -33.02
N ALA A 498 16.15 -33.59 -32.22
CA ALA A 498 14.89 -34.28 -32.46
C ALA A 498 14.22 -33.81 -33.76
N GLU A 499 14.25 -32.51 -34.06
CA GLU A 499 13.78 -31.94 -35.32
C GLU A 499 14.60 -32.45 -36.52
N ALA A 500 15.93 -32.46 -36.41
CA ALA A 500 16.80 -33.01 -37.45
C ALA A 500 16.58 -34.52 -37.68
N ALA A 501 16.31 -35.29 -36.62
CA ALA A 501 15.97 -36.70 -36.72
C ALA A 501 14.61 -36.93 -37.42
N ARG A 502 13.60 -36.09 -37.13
CA ARG A 502 12.30 -36.12 -37.82
C ARG A 502 12.44 -35.79 -39.30
N ALA A 503 13.17 -34.72 -39.64
CA ALA A 503 13.40 -34.33 -41.02
C ALA A 503 14.11 -35.43 -41.85
N ARG A 504 14.99 -36.24 -41.22
CA ARG A 504 15.62 -37.40 -41.85
C ARG A 504 14.72 -38.63 -41.98
N ALA A 505 13.67 -38.72 -41.16
CA ALA A 505 12.71 -39.82 -41.24
C ALA A 505 11.60 -39.55 -42.26
N GLU A 506 11.38 -38.28 -42.62
CA GLU A 506 10.40 -37.84 -43.62
C GLU A 506 10.98 -37.72 -45.05
N ALA A 507 12.30 -37.77 -45.21
CA ALA A 507 13.03 -37.82 -46.48
C ALA A 507 13.39 -39.25 -46.86
#